data_AF-A0A3B5ABT1-F1
#
_entry.id   AF-A0A3B5ABT1-F1
#
_cell.length_a   1.000
_cell.length_b   1.000
_cell.length_c   1.000
_cell.angle_alpha   90.00
_cell.angle_beta   90.00
_cell.angle_gamma   90.00
#
_symmetry.space_group_name_H-M   'P 1'
#
loop_
_entity.id
_entity.type
_entity.pdbx_description
1 polymer ?
#
loop_
_entity_poly.entity_id
_entity_poly.type
_entity_poly.pdbx_seq_one_letter_code
_entity_poly.pdbx_strand_id
1 'polypeptide(L)'
;MAFVFRRWRVFLVLNVLAVAGFMTFWAKCNTRSVQAAGPEAPADGKRPRGNGTAQGPSISHEVLLKRLSSLEDVVYRQLNGLSKSLGLIEGFGGRGKGGLPATLSPAEESDAKYLREKYGYNAYLSDRISLDRTIPDHRPSK
;
A
#
# COMPACT_ATOMS: atom_id res chain seq x y z
N MET A 1 -37.89 -21.96 -11.41
CA MET A 1 -37.37 -20.70 -12.00
C MET A 1 -37.85 -19.40 -11.31
N ALA A 2 -38.76 -19.43 -10.32
CA ALA A 2 -39.30 -18.19 -9.71
C ALA A 2 -38.36 -17.46 -8.72
N PHE A 3 -37.37 -18.16 -8.14
CA PHE A 3 -36.48 -17.57 -7.12
C PHE A 3 -35.44 -16.61 -7.71
N VAL A 4 -35.01 -16.85 -8.95
CA VAL A 4 -33.98 -16.06 -9.66
C VAL A 4 -34.52 -14.69 -10.06
N PHE A 5 -35.79 -14.61 -10.51
CA PHE A 5 -36.45 -13.36 -10.84
C PHE A 5 -36.66 -12.44 -9.62
N ARG A 6 -36.95 -13.02 -8.45
CA ARG A 6 -37.10 -12.25 -7.20
C ARG A 6 -35.76 -11.67 -6.75
N ARG A 7 -34.67 -12.45 -6.87
CA ARG A 7 -33.31 -12.00 -6.55
C ARG A 7 -32.81 -10.93 -7.53
N TRP A 8 -33.09 -11.08 -8.83
CA TRP A 8 -32.70 -10.09 -9.84
C TRP A 8 -33.44 -8.75 -9.65
N ARG A 9 -34.73 -8.78 -9.34
CA ARG A 9 -35.48 -7.56 -9.02
C ARG A 9 -34.90 -6.83 -7.80
N VAL A 10 -34.47 -7.56 -6.77
CA VAL A 10 -33.82 -6.96 -5.59
C VAL A 10 -32.49 -6.31 -5.97
N PHE A 11 -31.63 -6.96 -6.77
CA PHE A 11 -30.39 -6.35 -7.23
C PHE A 11 -30.62 -5.11 -8.11
N LEU A 12 -31.67 -5.11 -8.93
CA LEU A 12 -32.02 -3.99 -9.80
C LEU A 12 -32.53 -2.80 -8.97
N VAL A 13 -33.40 -3.04 -7.98
CA VAL A 13 -33.86 -2.00 -7.04
C VAL A 13 -32.69 -1.44 -6.22
N LEU A 14 -31.77 -2.29 -5.76
CA LEU A 14 -30.59 -1.85 -5.00
C LEU A 14 -29.68 -0.94 -5.84
N ASN A 15 -29.46 -1.28 -7.12
CA ASN A 15 -28.68 -0.46 -8.05
C ASN A 15 -29.36 0.89 -8.34
N VAL A 16 -30.67 0.89 -8.56
CA VAL A 16 -31.42 2.14 -8.80
C VAL A 16 -31.35 3.05 -7.57
N LEU A 17 -31.48 2.50 -6.36
CA LEU A 17 -31.33 3.26 -5.11
C LEU A 17 -29.92 3.82 -4.94
N ALA A 18 -28.88 3.05 -5.29
CA ALA A 18 -27.50 3.52 -5.23
C ALA A 18 -27.25 4.68 -6.20
N VAL A 19 -27.74 4.57 -7.44
CA VAL A 19 -27.59 5.64 -8.45
C VAL A 19 -28.39 6.88 -8.06
N ALA A 20 -29.62 6.72 -7.55
CA ALA A 20 -30.43 7.85 -7.06
C ALA A 20 -29.77 8.54 -5.85
N GLY A 21 -29.21 7.77 -4.91
CA GLY A 21 -28.44 8.29 -3.79
C GLY A 21 -27.19 9.06 -4.25
N PHE A 22 -26.46 8.52 -5.21
CA PHE A 22 -25.29 9.19 -5.77
C PHE A 22 -25.65 10.50 -6.50
N MET A 23 -26.71 10.50 -7.31
CA MET A 23 -27.18 11.70 -8.03
C MET A 23 -27.70 12.79 -7.10
N THR A 24 -28.43 12.42 -6.05
CA THR A 24 -28.90 13.38 -5.03
C THR A 24 -27.75 13.94 -4.21
N PHE A 25 -26.75 13.11 -3.87
CA PHE A 25 -25.52 13.56 -3.22
C PHE A 25 -24.71 14.51 -4.12
N TRP A 26 -24.54 14.17 -5.40
CA TRP A 26 -23.90 15.04 -6.38
C TRP A 26 -24.64 16.37 -6.56
N ALA A 27 -25.97 16.35 -6.68
CA ALA A 27 -26.77 17.56 -6.76
C ALA A 27 -26.65 18.42 -5.50
N LYS A 28 -26.60 17.81 -4.30
CA LYS A 28 -26.44 18.52 -3.02
C LYS A 28 -25.04 19.12 -2.86
N CYS A 29 -23.99 18.39 -3.28
CA CYS A 29 -22.62 18.89 -3.28
C CYS A 29 -22.41 20.01 -4.30
N ASN A 30 -23.01 19.89 -5.49
CA ASN A 30 -22.91 20.92 -6.53
C ASN A 30 -23.75 22.17 -6.21
N THR A 31 -24.88 22.02 -5.51
CA THR A 31 -25.62 23.20 -5.00
C THR A 31 -24.92 23.88 -3.84
N ARG A 32 -24.14 23.16 -3.02
CA ARG A 32 -23.28 23.75 -1.97
C ARG A 32 -22.07 24.50 -2.53
N SER A 33 -21.46 24.02 -3.62
CA SER A 33 -20.40 24.77 -4.31
C SER A 33 -20.94 26.04 -4.97
N VAL A 34 -22.18 26.02 -5.47
CA VAL A 34 -22.86 27.20 -6.02
C VAL A 34 -23.34 28.17 -4.92
N GLN A 35 -23.84 27.70 -3.78
CA GLN A 35 -24.26 28.56 -2.65
C GLN A 35 -23.09 29.20 -1.87
N ALA A 36 -21.86 28.71 -2.02
CA ALA A 36 -20.67 29.39 -1.52
C ALA A 36 -20.39 30.72 -2.28
N ALA A 37 -21.02 30.91 -3.45
CA ALA A 37 -21.14 32.20 -4.10
C ALA A 37 -22.52 32.81 -3.73
N GLY A 38 -22.62 33.31 -2.50
CA GLY A 38 -23.83 33.99 -2.01
C GLY A 38 -24.21 35.22 -2.86
N PRO A 39 -25.50 35.58 -2.92
CA PRO A 39 -26.01 36.62 -3.80
C PRO A 39 -25.90 38.00 -3.14
N GLU A 40 -25.01 38.84 -3.66
CA GLU A 40 -25.02 40.28 -3.37
C GLU A 40 -25.36 41.06 -4.65
N ALA A 41 -26.24 42.04 -4.44
CA ALA A 41 -26.91 43.02 -5.31
C ALA A 41 -26.26 43.50 -6.63
N PRO A 42 -27.07 44.05 -7.57
CA PRO A 42 -26.63 44.38 -8.92
C PRO A 42 -25.87 45.71 -8.95
N ALA A 43 -24.62 45.67 -9.39
CA ALA A 43 -23.88 46.86 -9.79
C ALA A 43 -23.31 46.65 -11.18
N ASP A 44 -23.87 47.42 -12.13
CA ASP A 44 -23.29 47.71 -13.43
C ASP A 44 -21.79 48.04 -13.32
N GLY A 45 -21.00 47.52 -14.26
CA GLY A 45 -19.66 48.04 -14.48
C GLY A 45 -18.63 47.02 -14.92
N LYS A 46 -18.49 46.90 -16.24
CA LYS A 46 -17.21 46.69 -16.93
C LYS A 46 -16.44 45.42 -16.59
N ARG A 47 -16.55 44.44 -17.49
CA ARG A 47 -15.58 43.33 -17.64
C ARG A 47 -14.15 43.88 -17.67
N PRO A 48 -13.22 43.13 -17.07
CA PRO A 48 -12.08 42.69 -17.84
C PRO A 48 -12.06 41.16 -17.86
N ARG A 49 -11.97 40.62 -19.07
CA ARG A 49 -11.68 39.22 -19.36
C ARG A 49 -10.25 38.95 -18.87
N GLY A 50 -10.11 38.62 -17.59
CA GLY A 50 -8.85 38.22 -16.95
C GLY A 50 -8.69 36.71 -17.00
N ASN A 51 -7.52 36.28 -17.45
CA ASN A 51 -7.08 34.89 -17.57
C ASN A 51 -7.53 34.01 -16.40
N GLY A 52 -8.32 32.97 -16.70
CA GLY A 52 -8.65 31.87 -15.80
C GLY A 52 -7.46 30.92 -15.55
N THR A 53 -6.24 31.44 -15.50
CA THR A 53 -5.16 30.80 -14.75
C THR A 53 -5.33 31.20 -13.30
N ALA A 54 -6.39 30.68 -12.67
CA ALA A 54 -6.45 30.61 -11.23
C ALA A 54 -5.31 29.68 -10.82
N GLN A 55 -4.16 30.28 -10.54
CA GLN A 55 -3.14 29.73 -9.67
C GLN A 55 -3.82 29.43 -8.33
N GLY A 56 -4.44 28.25 -8.24
CA GLY A 56 -4.67 27.57 -6.97
C GLY A 56 -3.31 27.29 -6.35
N PRO A 57 -3.19 27.43 -5.02
CA PRO A 57 -2.00 27.92 -4.36
C PRO A 57 -0.79 27.06 -4.71
N SER A 58 0.34 27.73 -4.93
CA SER A 58 1.67 27.16 -4.79
C SER A 58 1.70 26.28 -3.53
N ILE A 59 1.47 24.97 -3.69
CA ILE A 59 1.94 24.01 -2.70
C ILE A 59 3.44 24.25 -2.74
N SER A 60 3.95 24.94 -1.71
CA SER A 60 5.36 25.31 -1.65
C SER A 60 6.16 24.05 -1.94
N HIS A 61 7.14 24.13 -2.81
CA HIS A 61 7.97 22.99 -3.21
C HIS A 61 8.47 22.19 -1.99
N GLU A 62 8.70 22.89 -0.88
CA GLU A 62 9.00 22.36 0.44
C GLU A 62 7.91 21.43 1.04
N VAL A 63 6.63 21.75 0.86
CA VAL A 63 5.51 20.91 1.28
C VAL A 63 5.40 19.66 0.41
N LEU A 64 5.70 19.76 -0.89
CA LEU A 64 5.78 18.58 -1.77
C LEU A 64 6.94 17.68 -1.38
N LEU A 65 8.13 18.23 -1.15
CA LEU A 65 9.30 17.49 -0.67
C LEU A 65 9.04 16.82 0.67
N LYS A 66 8.40 17.52 1.62
CA LYS A 66 7.99 16.94 2.91
C LYS A 66 7.00 15.78 2.74
N ARG A 67 6.02 15.90 1.83
CA ARG A 67 5.07 14.81 1.56
C ARG A 67 5.73 13.63 0.87
N LEU A 68 6.65 13.87 -0.06
CA LEU A 68 7.42 12.82 -0.73
C LEU A 68 8.33 12.08 0.25
N SER A 69 9.06 12.80 1.11
CA SER A 69 9.88 12.21 2.16
C SER A 69 9.04 11.42 3.17
N SER A 70 7.88 11.95 3.57
CA SER A 70 6.94 11.20 4.43
C SER A 70 6.40 9.94 3.76
N LEU A 71 6.20 9.96 2.43
CA LEU A 71 5.75 8.79 1.68
C LEU A 71 6.88 7.76 1.57
N GLU A 72 8.10 8.20 1.30
CA GLU A 72 9.31 7.39 1.29
C GLU A 72 9.48 6.64 2.62
N ASP A 73 9.34 7.32 3.76
CA ASP A 73 9.42 6.70 5.09
C ASP A 73 8.34 5.62 5.31
N VAL A 74 7.10 5.89 4.88
CA VAL A 74 6.00 4.92 4.99
C VAL A 74 6.26 3.72 4.08
N VAL A 75 6.74 3.96 2.85
CA VAL A 75 7.09 2.92 1.90
C VAL A 75 8.26 2.08 2.42
N TYR A 76 9.31 2.69 2.97
CA TYR A 76 10.41 1.96 3.62
C TYR A 76 9.94 1.16 4.83
N ARG A 77 9.06 1.69 5.69
CA ARG A 77 8.51 0.92 6.81
C ARG A 77 7.62 -0.23 6.36
N GLN A 78 6.77 -0.03 5.36
CA GLN A 78 5.89 -1.08 4.84
C GLN A 78 6.70 -2.15 4.11
N LEU A 79 7.64 -1.77 3.23
CA LEU A 79 8.53 -2.69 2.54
C LEU A 79 9.43 -3.44 3.51
N ASN A 80 9.98 -2.78 4.53
CA ASN A 80 10.78 -3.45 5.56
C ASN A 80 9.92 -4.39 6.43
N GLY A 81 8.65 -4.06 6.64
CA GLY A 81 7.68 -4.97 7.26
C GLY A 81 7.38 -6.20 6.39
N LEU A 82 7.22 -5.99 5.08
CA LEU A 82 6.96 -7.07 4.11
C LEU A 82 8.18 -7.94 3.87
N SER A 83 9.37 -7.36 3.74
CA SER A 83 10.62 -8.08 3.48
C SER A 83 11.03 -8.97 4.66
N LYS A 84 10.68 -8.57 5.90
CA LYS A 84 10.79 -9.44 7.09
C LYS A 84 9.84 -10.63 7.04
N SER A 85 8.59 -10.42 6.61
CA SER A 85 7.61 -11.51 6.45
C SER A 85 7.94 -12.44 5.29
N LEU A 86 8.55 -11.92 4.22
CA LEU A 86 9.04 -12.67 3.07
C LEU A 86 10.40 -13.37 3.33
N GLY A 87 11.02 -13.15 4.49
CA GLY A 87 12.32 -13.73 4.84
C GLY A 87 13.52 -13.15 4.08
N LEU A 88 13.31 -12.07 3.32
CA LEU A 88 14.38 -11.35 2.62
C LEU A 88 15.33 -10.67 3.62
N ILE A 89 14.75 -10.00 4.63
CA ILE A 89 15.46 -9.32 5.71
C ILE A 89 15.27 -10.12 7.01
N GLU A 90 16.30 -10.18 7.84
CA GLU A 90 16.30 -10.96 9.08
C GLU A 90 15.17 -10.51 10.03
N GLY A 91 14.11 -11.33 10.11
CA GLY A 91 12.93 -11.11 10.94
C GLY A 91 13.04 -11.73 12.35
N PHE A 92 12.08 -11.41 13.22
CA PHE A 92 11.97 -12.06 14.53
C PHE A 92 11.66 -13.56 14.36
N GLY A 93 12.57 -14.44 14.78
CA GLY A 93 12.40 -15.90 14.63
C GLY A 93 12.84 -16.49 13.28
N GLY A 94 13.54 -15.74 12.44
CA GLY A 94 14.11 -16.26 11.18
C GLY A 94 15.09 -17.42 11.43
N ARG A 95 15.07 -18.45 10.57
CA ARG A 95 16.04 -19.55 10.63
C ARG A 95 17.45 -19.01 10.44
N GLY A 96 18.39 -19.44 11.27
CA GLY A 96 19.78 -19.00 11.20
C GLY A 96 20.05 -17.59 11.71
N LYS A 97 19.09 -17.00 12.46
CA LYS A 97 19.21 -15.67 13.03
C LYS A 97 20.41 -15.57 13.98
N GLY A 98 21.19 -14.50 13.88
CA GLY A 98 22.34 -14.28 14.76
C GLY A 98 23.42 -15.36 14.64
N GLY A 99 23.51 -16.02 13.49
CA GLY A 99 24.46 -17.11 13.24
C GLY A 99 24.15 -18.42 13.97
N LEU A 100 22.97 -18.57 14.58
CA LEU A 100 22.57 -19.81 15.25
C LEU A 100 22.41 -20.98 14.26
N PRO A 101 22.67 -22.22 14.70
CA PRO A 101 22.45 -23.40 13.87
C PRO A 101 20.96 -23.54 13.54
N ALA A 102 20.67 -23.85 12.28
CA ALA A 102 19.33 -24.16 11.80
C ALA A 102 19.26 -25.63 11.40
N THR A 103 18.24 -26.33 11.86
CA THR A 103 18.01 -27.76 11.59
C THR A 103 16.82 -27.94 10.67
N LEU A 104 16.82 -29.05 9.92
CA LEU A 104 15.68 -29.48 9.11
C LEU A 104 14.77 -30.38 9.95
N SER A 105 13.47 -30.32 9.66
CA SER A 105 12.55 -31.36 10.13
C SER A 105 12.68 -32.61 9.25
N PRO A 106 12.32 -33.81 9.76
CA PRO A 106 12.40 -35.04 8.97
C PRO A 106 11.60 -34.99 7.65
N ALA A 107 10.52 -34.20 7.61
CA ALA A 107 9.71 -34.02 6.40
C ALA A 107 10.41 -33.18 5.33
N GLU A 108 11.28 -32.24 5.71
CA GLU A 108 12.02 -31.38 4.79
C GLU A 108 13.30 -32.04 4.25
N GLU A 109 13.72 -33.15 4.87
CA GLU A 109 14.98 -33.83 4.56
C GLU A 109 14.95 -34.52 3.18
N SER A 110 13.79 -34.99 2.73
CA SER A 110 13.63 -35.59 1.39
C SER A 110 13.91 -34.58 0.28
N ASP A 111 13.38 -33.36 0.44
CA ASP A 111 13.52 -32.28 -0.54
C ASP A 111 14.95 -31.73 -0.52
N ALA A 112 15.54 -31.64 0.67
CA ALA A 112 16.92 -31.19 0.84
C ALA A 112 17.93 -32.20 0.29
N LYS A 113 17.64 -33.51 0.28
CA LYS A 113 18.58 -34.55 -0.16
C LYS A 113 19.06 -34.31 -1.60
N TYR A 114 18.13 -34.11 -2.53
CA TYR A 114 18.46 -33.88 -3.94
C TYR A 114 19.30 -32.59 -4.11
N LEU A 115 18.88 -31.50 -3.46
CA LEU A 115 19.58 -30.22 -3.53
C LEU A 115 20.99 -30.30 -2.91
N ARG A 116 21.15 -31.10 -1.86
CA ARG A 116 22.45 -31.32 -1.21
C ARG A 116 23.39 -32.11 -2.10
N GLU A 117 22.91 -33.13 -2.80
CA GLU A 117 23.71 -33.89 -3.77
C GLU A 117 24.09 -33.02 -4.98
N LYS A 118 23.18 -32.15 -5.44
CA LYS A 118 23.41 -31.26 -6.59
C LYS A 118 24.47 -30.19 -6.33
N TYR A 119 24.43 -29.54 -5.17
CA TYR A 119 25.28 -28.37 -4.88
C TYR A 119 26.40 -28.65 -3.87
N GLY A 120 26.39 -29.80 -3.20
CA GLY A 120 27.38 -30.16 -2.17
C GLY A 120 27.15 -29.52 -0.80
N TYR A 121 26.09 -28.72 -0.64
CA TYR A 121 25.68 -28.11 0.63
C TYR A 121 24.15 -28.07 0.74
N ASN A 122 23.63 -27.81 1.93
CA ASN A 122 22.18 -27.77 2.17
C ASN A 122 21.54 -26.49 1.58
N ALA A 123 21.36 -26.46 0.26
CA ALA A 123 20.78 -25.32 -0.44
C ALA A 123 19.32 -25.07 -0.02
N TYR A 124 18.54 -26.12 0.24
CA TYR A 124 17.17 -26.00 0.76
C TYR A 124 17.09 -25.15 2.03
N LEU A 125 18.01 -25.37 2.96
CA LEU A 125 18.07 -24.61 4.20
C LEU A 125 18.67 -23.22 3.97
N SER A 126 19.66 -23.11 3.09
CA SER A 126 20.27 -21.84 2.70
C SER A 126 19.26 -20.85 2.12
N ASP A 127 18.35 -21.31 1.24
CA ASP A 127 17.33 -20.48 0.59
C ASP A 127 16.30 -19.92 1.56
N ARG A 128 16.20 -20.51 2.76
CA ARG A 128 15.28 -20.10 3.83
C ARG A 128 15.96 -19.25 4.91
N ILE A 129 17.28 -19.12 4.86
CA ILE A 129 18.03 -18.20 5.72
C ILE A 129 18.02 -16.83 5.04
N SER A 130 17.80 -15.77 5.82
CA SER A 130 17.84 -14.41 5.29
C SER A 130 19.23 -14.06 4.77
N LEU A 131 19.26 -13.37 3.63
CA LEU A 131 20.49 -12.90 2.99
C LEU A 131 21.23 -11.87 3.85
N ASP A 132 20.49 -11.01 4.54
CA ASP A 132 21.03 -9.93 5.38
C ASP A 132 21.11 -10.33 6.86
N ARG A 133 21.43 -11.60 7.17
CA ARG A 133 21.50 -12.07 8.55
C ARG A 133 22.71 -11.52 9.32
N THR A 134 22.51 -11.31 10.62
CA THR A 134 23.56 -10.92 11.57
C THR A 134 24.39 -12.13 11.96
N ILE A 135 25.72 -11.98 12.02
CA ILE A 135 26.67 -13.04 12.37
C ILE A 135 27.47 -12.61 13.61
N PRO A 136 27.74 -13.51 14.57
CA PRO A 136 28.57 -13.22 15.72
C PRO A 136 30.01 -12.90 15.30
N ASP A 137 30.62 -11.94 16.00
CA ASP A 137 32.03 -11.61 15.81
C ASP A 137 32.91 -12.56 16.61
N HIS A 138 33.72 -13.35 15.91
CA HIS A 138 34.67 -14.30 16.50
C HIS A 138 36.13 -13.82 16.39
N ARG A 139 36.37 -12.55 16.02
CA ARG A 139 37.72 -11.99 15.97
C ARG A 139 38.31 -11.87 17.38
N PRO A 140 39.64 -12.05 17.56
CA PRO A 140 40.28 -11.84 18.85
C PRO A 140 40.11 -10.38 19.29
N SER A 141 39.72 -10.18 20.55
CA SER A 141 39.67 -8.87 21.16
C SER A 141 41.09 -8.29 21.27
N LYS A 142 41.22 -6.98 21.08
CA LYS A 142 42.48 -6.27 21.20
C LYS A 142 42.88 -6.07 22.66
#